data_AF-A0A7C2P0C1-F1
#
_entry.id   AF-A0A7C2P0C1-F1
#
_cell.length_a   1.000
_cell.length_b   1.000
_cell.length_c   1.000
_cell.angle_alpha   90.00
_cell.angle_beta   90.00
_cell.angle_gamma   90.00
#
_symmetry.space_group_name_H-M   'P 1'
#
loop_
_entity.id
_entity.type
_entity.pdbx_description
1 polymer ?
#
loop_
_entity_poly.entity_id
_entity_poly.type
_entity_poly.pdbx_seq_one_letter_code
_entity_poly.pdbx_strand_id
1 'polypeptide(L)'
;MQAEGPLLTIAQISVALAGFSSVVIALRGAGPDAWSAQDRAGLANVLAASVGTLVGSLLPFPLAYLGWPDARVWGVVNALFGALVLGVVGVLAYQVTRGSRPRTPRIFWSFVSSGFALGALLLLSAVDLGVPRGPALLLFGFLWALLAAFAQLATFLVLTWSDRR
;
A
#
# COMPACT_ATOMS: atom_id res chain seq x y z
N MET A 1 21.46 0.45 -12.32
CA MET A 1 20.47 -0.65 -12.25
C MET A 1 19.21 -0.22 -12.99
N GLN A 2 18.64 -1.05 -13.89
CA GLN A 2 17.52 -0.61 -14.76
C GLN A 2 16.22 -0.23 -14.02
N ALA A 3 16.07 -0.57 -12.73
CA ALA A 3 14.86 -0.32 -11.95
C ALA A 3 14.87 0.98 -11.12
N GLU A 4 15.99 1.71 -11.07
CA GLU A 4 16.11 2.92 -10.23
C GLU A 4 15.10 4.01 -10.61
N GLY A 5 14.94 4.27 -11.91
CA GLY A 5 13.98 5.26 -12.42
C GLY A 5 12.54 4.98 -11.99
N PRO A 6 11.99 3.78 -12.30
CA PRO A 6 10.66 3.38 -11.87
C PRO A 6 10.44 3.44 -10.35
N LEU A 7 11.43 3.03 -9.55
CA LEU A 7 11.35 3.09 -8.08
C LEU A 7 11.26 4.53 -7.56
N LEU A 8 12.05 5.44 -8.14
CA LEU A 8 11.98 6.87 -7.82
C LEU A 8 10.64 7.47 -8.22
N THR A 9 10.09 7.09 -9.38
CA THR A 9 8.74 7.53 -9.80
C THR A 9 7.68 7.04 -8.80
N ILE A 10 7.76 5.79 -8.35
CA ILE A 10 6.85 5.26 -7.33
C ILE A 10 6.99 6.02 -6.01
N ALA A 11 8.22 6.34 -5.59
CA ALA A 11 8.47 7.17 -4.42
C ALA A 11 7.78 8.54 -4.54
N GLN A 12 7.93 9.21 -5.69
CA GLN A 12 7.30 10.51 -5.96
C GLN A 12 5.77 10.43 -5.92
N ILE A 13 5.17 9.41 -6.55
CA ILE A 13 3.72 9.19 -6.52
C ILE A 13 3.24 8.95 -5.09
N SER A 14 4.00 8.17 -4.32
CA SER A 14 3.70 7.88 -2.90
C SER A 14 3.69 9.15 -2.06
N VAL A 15 4.67 10.03 -2.24
CA VAL A 15 4.73 11.34 -1.57
C VAL A 15 3.54 12.20 -1.97
N ALA A 16 3.20 12.25 -3.27
CA ALA A 16 2.06 13.02 -3.76
C ALA A 16 0.73 12.54 -3.14
N LEU A 17 0.49 11.23 -3.09
CA LEU A 17 -0.70 10.65 -2.46
C LEU A 17 -0.77 10.92 -0.96
N ALA A 18 0.35 10.75 -0.24
CA ALA A 18 0.43 11.06 1.18
C ALA A 18 0.12 12.56 1.43
N GLY A 19 0.75 13.45 0.66
CA GLY A 19 0.51 14.89 0.74
C GLY A 19 -0.94 15.28 0.46
N PHE A 20 -1.54 14.70 -0.59
CA PHE A 20 -2.94 14.96 -0.92
C PHE A 20 -3.90 14.46 0.17
N SER A 21 -3.62 13.31 0.79
CA SER A 21 -4.44 12.82 1.91
C SER A 21 -4.41 13.78 3.11
N SER A 22 -3.27 14.41 3.39
CA SER A 22 -3.14 15.46 4.42
C SER A 22 -3.94 16.71 4.07
N VAL A 23 -3.96 17.11 2.80
CA VAL A 23 -4.80 18.23 2.33
C VAL A 23 -6.27 17.93 2.52
N VAL A 24 -6.73 16.70 2.20
CA VAL A 24 -8.12 16.29 2.42
C VAL A 24 -8.50 16.34 3.91
N ILE A 25 -7.59 15.92 4.80
CA ILE A 25 -7.77 16.04 6.26
C ILE A 25 -7.91 17.52 6.66
N ALA A 26 -7.03 18.39 6.15
CA ALA A 26 -7.04 19.82 6.47
C ALA A 26 -8.28 20.55 5.92
N LEU A 27 -8.69 20.27 4.68
CA LEU A 27 -9.82 20.95 4.01
C LEU A 27 -11.18 20.53 4.55
N ARG A 28 -11.32 19.36 5.19
CA ARG A 28 -12.61 18.95 5.75
C ARG A 28 -13.04 19.91 6.88
N GLY A 29 -12.09 20.59 7.54
CA GLY A 29 -12.33 21.67 8.51
C GLY A 29 -13.17 21.27 9.73
N ALA A 30 -13.45 19.99 9.90
CA ALA A 30 -14.36 19.46 10.89
C ALA A 30 -13.56 18.94 12.09
N GLY A 31 -13.93 19.36 13.30
CA GLY A 31 -13.25 18.96 14.54
C GLY A 31 -13.19 17.44 14.73
N PRO A 32 -12.35 16.93 15.66
CA PRO A 32 -12.11 15.50 15.83
C PRO A 32 -13.39 14.66 15.90
N ASP A 33 -14.44 15.17 16.55
CA ASP A 33 -15.71 14.46 16.75
C ASP A 33 -16.58 14.29 15.50
N ALA A 34 -16.30 15.04 14.43
CA ALA A 34 -17.01 14.91 13.15
C ALA A 34 -16.55 13.70 12.32
N TRP A 35 -15.50 13.01 12.75
CA TRP A 35 -14.91 11.90 12.02
C TRP A 35 -15.37 10.57 12.59
N SER A 36 -16.08 9.79 11.77
CA SER A 36 -16.38 8.40 12.12
C SER A 36 -15.09 7.59 12.31
N ALA A 37 -15.11 6.58 13.18
CA ALA A 37 -13.98 5.68 13.37
C ALA A 37 -13.52 5.03 12.05
N GLN A 38 -14.47 4.79 11.15
CA GLN A 38 -14.20 4.23 9.82
C GLN A 38 -13.49 5.21 8.87
N ASP A 39 -13.77 6.52 8.97
CA ASP A 39 -13.04 7.55 8.21
C ASP A 39 -11.58 7.65 8.65
N ARG A 40 -11.35 7.63 9.97
CA ARG A 40 -9.99 7.68 10.55
C ARG A 40 -9.19 6.45 10.15
N ALA A 41 -9.77 5.26 10.26
CA ALA A 41 -9.14 4.02 9.82
C ALA A 41 -8.86 4.03 8.31
N GLY A 42 -9.80 4.56 7.51
CA GLY A 42 -9.64 4.70 6.07
C GLY A 42 -8.44 5.58 5.69
N LEU A 43 -8.31 6.75 6.30
CA LEU A 43 -7.20 7.67 6.00
C LEU A 43 -5.87 7.18 6.58
N ALA A 44 -5.88 6.57 7.76
CA ALA A 44 -4.68 5.92 8.31
C ALA A 44 -4.15 4.82 7.38
N ASN A 45 -5.02 4.02 6.78
CA ASN A 45 -4.64 2.99 5.81
C ASN A 45 -4.06 3.59 4.51
N VAL A 46 -4.65 4.69 3.99
CA VAL A 46 -4.12 5.39 2.81
C VAL A 46 -2.72 5.93 3.08
N LEU A 47 -2.52 6.56 4.25
CA LEU A 47 -1.21 7.05 4.69
C LEU A 47 -0.22 5.91 4.87
N ALA A 48 -0.61 4.83 5.56
CA ALA A 48 0.25 3.67 5.79
C ALA A 48 0.67 3.00 4.48
N ALA A 49 -0.25 2.82 3.52
CA ALA A 49 0.05 2.27 2.21
C ALA A 49 1.00 3.19 1.41
N SER A 50 0.76 4.51 1.43
CA SER A 50 1.59 5.47 0.70
C SER A 50 2.99 5.56 1.29
N VAL A 51 3.11 5.73 2.61
CA VAL A 51 4.41 5.79 3.31
C VAL A 51 5.14 4.45 3.21
N GLY A 52 4.43 3.32 3.36
CA GLY A 52 5.01 1.99 3.20
C GLY A 52 5.57 1.77 1.80
N THR A 53 4.86 2.21 0.76
CA THR A 53 5.31 2.13 -0.63
C THR A 53 6.50 3.07 -0.89
N LEU A 54 6.48 4.28 -0.34
CA LEU A 54 7.62 5.21 -0.37
C LEU A 54 8.88 4.56 0.23
N VAL A 55 8.80 4.14 1.49
CA VAL A 55 9.94 3.53 2.21
C VAL A 55 10.41 2.27 1.49
N GLY A 56 9.48 1.40 1.07
CA GLY A 56 9.80 0.18 0.33
C GLY A 56 10.50 0.47 -1.00
N SER A 57 10.04 1.49 -1.74
CA SER A 57 10.64 1.85 -3.04
C SER A 57 12.04 2.44 -2.90
N LEU A 58 12.35 3.07 -1.77
CA LEU A 58 13.67 3.62 -1.47
C LEU A 58 14.62 2.60 -0.83
N LEU A 59 14.12 1.48 -0.30
CA LEU A 59 14.92 0.49 0.41
C LEU A 59 16.02 -0.21 -0.42
N PRO A 60 15.86 -0.47 -1.74
CA PRO A 60 16.91 -1.08 -2.55
C PRO A 60 18.18 -0.22 -2.65
N PHE A 61 18.06 1.11 -2.65
CA PHE A 61 19.18 2.04 -2.85
C PHE A 61 20.27 1.97 -1.76
N PRO A 62 19.95 2.08 -0.45
CA PRO A 62 20.97 1.95 0.59
C PRO A 62 21.56 0.54 0.63
N LEU A 63 20.78 -0.52 0.37
CA LEU A 63 21.30 -1.89 0.34
C LEU A 63 22.27 -2.11 -0.82
N ALA A 64 21.95 -1.58 -2.01
CA ALA A 64 22.85 -1.54 -3.15
C ALA A 64 24.13 -0.76 -2.84
N TYR A 65 24.01 0.40 -2.18
CA TYR A 65 25.15 1.23 -1.80
C TYR A 65 26.09 0.53 -0.80
N LEU A 66 25.55 -0.32 0.08
CA LEU A 66 26.33 -1.18 0.99
C LEU A 66 27.04 -2.35 0.27
N GLY A 67 26.96 -2.43 -1.06
CA GLY A 67 27.63 -3.45 -1.87
C GLY A 67 26.97 -4.83 -1.79
N TRP A 68 25.69 -4.91 -1.41
CA TRP A 68 24.98 -6.18 -1.38
C TRP A 68 24.76 -6.73 -2.79
N PRO A 69 24.84 -8.06 -3.00
CA PRO A 69 24.50 -8.66 -4.28
C PRO A 69 23.04 -8.39 -4.65
N ASP A 70 22.77 -8.06 -5.92
CA ASP A 70 21.42 -7.77 -6.44
C ASP A 70 20.37 -8.81 -6.01
N ALA A 71 20.72 -10.10 -6.08
CA ALA A 71 19.81 -11.18 -5.67
C ALA A 71 19.38 -11.08 -4.21
N ARG A 72 20.27 -10.64 -3.29
CA ARG A 72 19.94 -10.43 -1.88
C ARG A 72 19.13 -9.15 -1.68
N VAL A 73 19.47 -8.07 -2.39
CA VAL A 73 18.73 -6.80 -2.32
C VAL A 73 17.27 -7.05 -2.69
N TRP A 74 17.02 -7.63 -3.87
CA TRP A 74 15.65 -7.91 -4.31
C TRP A 74 14.96 -8.95 -3.43
N GLY A 75 15.68 -9.98 -2.98
CA GLY A 75 15.12 -10.98 -2.07
C GLY A 75 14.63 -10.39 -0.75
N VAL A 76 15.44 -9.53 -0.10
CA VAL A 76 15.08 -8.90 1.17
C VAL A 76 13.96 -7.88 0.99
N VAL A 77 14.01 -7.05 -0.05
CA VAL A 77 12.98 -6.04 -0.27
C VAL A 77 11.64 -6.69 -0.63
N ASN A 78 11.64 -7.74 -1.46
CA ASN A 78 10.43 -8.53 -1.74
C ASN A 78 9.89 -9.22 -0.50
N ALA A 79 10.76 -9.80 0.35
CA ALA A 79 10.34 -10.42 1.60
C ALA A 79 9.67 -9.42 2.55
N LEU A 80 10.31 -8.28 2.78
CA LEU A 80 9.82 -7.25 3.68
C LEU A 80 8.50 -6.67 3.19
N PHE A 81 8.41 -6.33 1.90
CA PHE A 81 7.20 -5.77 1.33
C PHE A 81 6.07 -6.80 1.26
N GLY A 82 6.36 -8.05 0.89
CA GLY A 82 5.40 -9.15 0.91
C GLY A 82 4.83 -9.41 2.30
N ALA A 83 5.68 -9.44 3.34
CA ALA A 83 5.26 -9.58 4.73
C ALA A 83 4.38 -8.40 5.18
N LEU A 84 4.74 -7.17 4.80
CA LEU A 84 3.94 -5.98 5.09
C LEU A 84 2.55 -6.08 4.45
N VAL A 85 2.47 -6.43 3.17
CA VAL A 85 1.20 -6.58 2.44
C VAL A 85 0.32 -7.65 3.10
N LEU A 86 0.88 -8.83 3.41
CA LEU A 86 0.14 -9.90 4.09
C LEU A 86 -0.32 -9.49 5.49
N GLY A 87 0.52 -8.79 6.25
CA GLY A 87 0.17 -8.29 7.58
C GLY A 87 -1.00 -7.30 7.52
N VAL A 88 -0.92 -6.31 6.63
CA VAL A 88 -1.98 -5.30 6.46
C VAL A 88 -3.28 -5.94 6.00
N VAL A 89 -3.24 -6.74 4.93
CA VAL A 89 -4.42 -7.38 4.37
C VAL A 89 -5.03 -8.39 5.34
N GLY A 90 -4.20 -9.13 6.08
CA GLY A 90 -4.62 -10.05 7.13
C GLY A 90 -5.31 -9.35 8.29
N VAL A 91 -4.75 -8.22 8.76
CA VAL A 91 -5.39 -7.38 9.79
C VAL A 91 -6.73 -6.83 9.31
N LEU A 92 -6.82 -6.36 8.05
CA LEU A 92 -8.07 -5.87 7.47
C LEU A 92 -9.13 -6.97 7.37
N ALA A 93 -8.76 -8.15 6.88
CA ALA A 93 -9.65 -9.31 6.80
C ALA A 93 -10.13 -9.75 8.21
N TYR A 94 -9.23 -9.74 9.20
CA TYR A 94 -9.55 -10.06 10.59
C TYR A 94 -10.53 -9.05 11.20
N GLN A 95 -10.32 -7.75 10.98
CA GLN A 95 -11.25 -6.72 11.48
C GLN A 95 -12.65 -6.87 10.89
N VAL A 96 -12.74 -7.16 9.58
CA VAL A 96 -14.04 -7.34 8.91
C VAL A 96 -14.76 -8.60 9.40
N THR A 97 -14.06 -9.71 9.56
CA THR A 97 -14.65 -10.95 10.09
C THR A 97 -15.05 -10.82 11.57
N ARG A 98 -14.44 -9.91 12.33
CA ARG A 98 -14.79 -9.59 13.73
C ARG A 98 -15.94 -8.58 13.90
N GLY A 99 -16.52 -8.07 12.83
CA GLY A 99 -17.74 -7.24 12.89
C GLY A 99 -17.64 -5.86 12.24
N SER A 100 -16.46 -5.46 11.74
CA SER A 100 -16.35 -4.24 10.93
C SER A 100 -17.04 -4.45 9.58
N ARG A 101 -18.02 -3.63 9.23
CA ARG A 101 -18.69 -3.70 7.92
C ARG A 101 -17.96 -2.81 6.91
N PRO A 102 -17.28 -3.37 5.89
CA PRO A 102 -16.67 -2.56 4.85
C PRO A 102 -17.74 -1.81 4.07
N ARG A 103 -17.46 -0.56 3.70
CA ARG A 103 -18.41 0.30 2.95
C ARG A 103 -18.77 -0.30 1.58
N THR A 104 -17.82 -0.97 0.95
CA THR A 104 -17.97 -1.58 -0.39
C THR A 104 -17.47 -3.03 -0.36
N PRO A 105 -18.30 -4.00 0.07
CA PRO A 105 -17.84 -5.37 0.37
C PRO A 105 -17.27 -6.11 -0.85
N ARG A 106 -17.83 -5.91 -2.05
CA ARG A 106 -17.32 -6.55 -3.28
C ARG A 106 -15.90 -6.08 -3.61
N ILE A 107 -15.68 -4.77 -3.65
CA ILE A 107 -14.38 -4.16 -3.96
C ILE A 107 -13.36 -4.53 -2.88
N PHE A 108 -13.77 -4.45 -1.60
CA PHE A 108 -12.93 -4.82 -0.47
C PHE A 108 -12.38 -6.25 -0.59
N TRP A 109 -13.25 -7.24 -0.82
CA TRP A 109 -12.80 -8.63 -0.90
C TRP A 109 -11.93 -8.90 -2.13
N SER A 110 -12.20 -8.27 -3.27
CA SER A 110 -11.31 -8.36 -4.44
C SER A 110 -9.91 -7.81 -4.15
N PHE A 111 -9.82 -6.67 -3.45
CA PHE A 111 -8.53 -6.12 -3.01
C PHE A 111 -7.86 -7.07 -2.01
N VAL A 112 -8.56 -7.52 -0.97
CA VAL A 112 -8.00 -8.46 0.02
C VAL A 112 -7.47 -9.73 -0.64
N SER A 113 -8.23 -10.38 -1.53
CA SER A 113 -7.77 -11.60 -2.21
C SER A 113 -6.56 -11.35 -3.10
N SER A 114 -6.56 -10.23 -3.85
CA SER A 114 -5.42 -9.88 -4.71
C SER A 114 -4.17 -9.53 -3.90
N GLY A 115 -4.33 -8.89 -2.74
CA GLY A 115 -3.23 -8.58 -1.81
C GLY A 115 -2.63 -9.83 -1.18
N PHE A 116 -3.44 -10.83 -0.80
CA PHE A 116 -2.94 -12.12 -0.35
C PHE A 116 -2.13 -12.83 -1.45
N ALA A 117 -2.65 -12.89 -2.67
CA ALA A 117 -1.96 -13.50 -3.79
C ALA A 117 -0.63 -12.79 -4.09
N LEU A 118 -0.64 -11.47 -4.15
CA LEU A 118 0.55 -10.65 -4.39
C LEU A 118 1.59 -10.80 -3.27
N GLY A 119 1.16 -10.74 -2.00
CA GLY A 119 2.04 -10.93 -0.84
C GLY A 119 2.71 -12.31 -0.84
N ALA A 120 1.95 -13.36 -1.16
CA ALA A 120 2.49 -14.71 -1.32
C ALA A 120 3.51 -14.78 -2.47
N LEU A 121 3.21 -14.20 -3.63
CA LEU A 121 4.14 -14.15 -4.77
C LEU A 121 5.43 -13.39 -4.42
N LEU A 122 5.34 -12.29 -3.67
CA LEU A 122 6.51 -11.53 -3.22
C LEU A 122 7.40 -12.36 -2.27
N LEU A 123 6.80 -13.11 -1.34
CA LEU A 123 7.54 -14.03 -0.47
C LEU A 123 8.17 -15.19 -1.26
N LEU A 124 7.47 -15.74 -2.26
CA LEU A 124 8.01 -16.79 -3.13
C LEU A 124 9.17 -16.27 -3.99
N SER A 125 9.06 -15.04 -4.50
CA SER A 125 10.16 -14.36 -5.19
C SER A 125 11.37 -14.17 -4.28
N ALA A 126 11.18 -13.91 -2.99
CA ALA A 126 12.31 -13.78 -2.06
C ALA A 126 13.14 -15.06 -1.94
N VAL A 127 12.50 -16.23 -1.97
CA VAL A 127 13.18 -17.53 -1.92
C VAL A 127 13.55 -18.10 -3.29
N ASP A 128 13.25 -17.40 -4.39
CA ASP A 128 13.45 -17.84 -5.79
C ASP A 128 12.71 -19.13 -6.13
N LEU A 129 11.54 -19.34 -5.48
CA LEU A 129 10.76 -20.56 -5.64
C LEU A 129 9.71 -20.35 -6.73
N GLY A 130 10.09 -20.68 -7.97
CA GLY A 130 9.22 -20.59 -9.15
C GLY A 130 8.88 -19.16 -9.61
N VAL A 131 9.38 -18.14 -8.90
CA VAL A 131 9.19 -16.73 -9.22
C VAL A 131 10.55 -16.03 -9.20
N PRO A 132 11.00 -15.40 -10.31
CA PRO A 132 12.31 -14.78 -10.38
C PRO A 132 12.51 -13.70 -9.31
N ARG A 133 13.70 -13.69 -8.68
CA ARG A 133 14.18 -12.56 -7.87
C ARG A 133 14.43 -11.35 -8.77
N GLY A 134 13.43 -10.47 -8.90
CA GLY A 134 13.54 -9.30 -9.75
C GLY A 134 12.70 -8.11 -9.29
N PRO A 135 13.00 -6.91 -9.83
CA PRO A 135 12.29 -5.69 -9.49
C PRO A 135 10.84 -5.67 -10.00
N ALA A 136 10.52 -6.43 -11.06
CA ALA A 136 9.22 -6.38 -11.72
C ALA A 136 8.04 -6.67 -10.77
N LEU A 137 8.16 -7.71 -9.94
CA LEU A 137 7.11 -8.08 -9.00
C LEU A 137 6.96 -7.05 -7.88
N LEU A 138 8.08 -6.49 -7.42
CA LEU A 138 8.10 -5.42 -6.43
C LEU A 138 7.38 -4.16 -6.97
N LEU A 139 7.72 -3.74 -8.19
CA LEU A 139 7.10 -2.60 -8.86
C LEU A 139 5.59 -2.81 -9.02
N PHE A 140 5.19 -4.01 -9.44
CA PHE A 140 3.78 -4.38 -9.52
C PHE A 140 3.10 -4.30 -8.15
N GLY A 141 3.77 -4.76 -7.09
CA GLY A 141 3.25 -4.70 -5.74
C GLY A 141 3.05 -3.29 -5.21
N PHE A 142 4.00 -2.40 -5.48
CA PHE A 142 3.88 -0.98 -5.15
C PHE A 142 2.75 -0.31 -5.92
N LEU A 143 2.63 -0.56 -7.23
CA LEU A 143 1.53 -0.04 -8.03
C LEU A 143 0.17 -0.50 -7.49
N TRP A 144 0.06 -1.79 -7.15
CA TRP A 144 -1.15 -2.33 -6.54
C TRP A 144 -1.49 -1.63 -5.21
N ALA A 145 -0.51 -1.41 -4.34
CA ALA A 145 -0.71 -0.72 -3.06
C ALA A 145 -1.16 0.74 -3.24
N LEU A 146 -0.57 1.45 -4.21
CA LEU A 146 -0.96 2.83 -4.54
C LEU A 146 -2.36 2.90 -5.17
N LEU A 147 -2.71 1.95 -6.04
CA LEU A 147 -4.05 1.85 -6.59
C LEU A 147 -5.09 1.55 -5.50
N ALA A 148 -4.78 0.67 -4.55
CA ALA A 148 -5.64 0.41 -3.40
C ALA A 148 -5.85 1.67 -2.55
N ALA A 149 -4.75 2.39 -2.24
CA ALA A 149 -4.79 3.63 -1.48
C ALA A 149 -5.62 4.71 -2.21
N PHE A 150 -5.42 4.86 -3.51
CA PHE A 150 -6.16 5.81 -4.33
C PHE A 150 -7.65 5.45 -4.41
N ALA A 151 -8.00 4.18 -4.66
CA ALA A 151 -9.39 3.74 -4.71
C ALA A 151 -10.12 3.98 -3.37
N GLN A 152 -9.42 3.76 -2.25
CA GLN A 152 -9.95 4.00 -0.91
C GLN A 152 -10.16 5.50 -0.64
N LEU A 153 -9.19 6.34 -1.03
CA LEU A 153 -9.30 7.79 -0.95
C LEU A 153 -10.43 8.34 -1.84
N ALA A 154 -10.56 7.85 -3.07
CA ALA A 154 -11.63 8.24 -3.99
C ALA A 154 -13.01 7.86 -3.44
N THR A 155 -13.15 6.64 -2.89
CA THR A 155 -14.38 6.20 -2.24
C THR A 155 -14.73 7.10 -1.04
N PHE A 156 -13.73 7.48 -0.25
CA PHE A 156 -13.91 8.42 0.85
C PHE A 156 -14.40 9.79 0.35
N LEU A 157 -13.79 10.35 -0.69
CA LEU A 157 -14.18 11.64 -1.25
C LEU A 157 -15.61 11.61 -1.81
N VAL A 158 -15.95 10.60 -2.62
CA VAL A 158 -17.28 10.49 -3.24
C VAL A 158 -18.39 10.42 -2.18
N LEU A 159 -18.19 9.60 -1.13
CA LEU A 159 -19.18 9.45 -0.07
C LEU A 159 -19.32 10.70 0.81
N THR A 160 -18.19 11.33 1.17
CA THR A 160 -18.24 12.57 1.96
C THR A 160 -18.87 13.74 1.21
N TRP A 161 -18.80 13.76 -0.13
CA TRP A 161 -19.44 14.78 -0.95
C TRP A 161 -20.94 14.52 -1.17
N SER A 162 -21.37 13.25 -1.19
CA SER A 162 -22.80 12.92 -1.32
C SER A 162 -23.61 13.27 -0.08
N ASP A 163 -23.03 13.17 1.11
CA ASP A 163 -23.72 13.47 2.38
C ASP A 163 -23.91 14.99 2.66
N ARG A 164 -23.33 15.88 1.83
CA ARG A 164 -23.48 17.34 1.97
C ARG A 164 -24.61 17.95 1.14
N ARG A 165 -25.39 17.14 0.41
CA ARG A 165 -26.59 17.57 -0.34
C ARG A 165 -27.85 17.12 0.38
#